data_AF-A0A089PVV6-F1
#
_entry.id   AF-A0A089PVV6-F1
#
_cell.length_a   1.000
_cell.length_b   1.000
_cell.length_c   1.000
_cell.angle_alpha   90.00
_cell.angle_beta   90.00
_cell.angle_gamma   90.00
#
_symmetry.space_group_name_H-M   'P 1'
#
loop_
_entity.id
_entity.type
_entity.pdbx_description
1 polymer ?
#
loop_
_entity_poly.entity_id
_entity_poly.type
_entity_poly.pdbx_seq_one_letter_code
_entity_poly.pdbx_strand_id
1 'polypeptide(L)'
;MATIWDVLGIEPTTDEREIRRAYARELKLRRPDKDPQGFQALREAFDSAKRYASSAVVLYEDAESLPEKPEPTPMVDYVRQLMQEQASSPETPWSKNELWEKAQAISALLIRDELEGLGELHRYLDNEIPDALEARHAFSLMLAESLSEQSWLYRSLLNEVSAVMDWQIDNYRSSQLPDWIVHALEQQIAITDQENYWQYLARQYGGSRYGQLKWRLLTEKDTEISWWVRLIPDLLSQLAGQVGELRQQSPALLERLNPSLLEVLQKPTLALSWGAIIAVLFWGYTAWLPGHESPKMALQAGVMLAVVATFLWGYPFLERRFESGGAAGKCVHAFFWLASGLLLAMAFYSAWRGASAWQGKDAITMRALVIMIFLIVPVGWALWQRRSDWRNLPIRIVVVVLMFPVLFIRQLPPLVNILGMILLPMLYGIIIEMVYFIK
;
A
#
# COMPACT_ATOMS: atom_id res chain seq x y z
N MET A 1 8.61 -12.32 -28.83
CA MET A 1 8.45 -10.85 -28.79
C MET A 1 8.36 -10.40 -30.24
N ALA A 2 7.23 -9.85 -30.67
CA ALA A 2 7.11 -9.31 -32.03
C ALA A 2 7.91 -8.00 -32.09
N THR A 3 8.76 -7.84 -33.09
CA THR A 3 9.54 -6.62 -33.30
C THR A 3 8.66 -5.55 -33.95
N ILE A 4 9.05 -4.26 -33.85
CA ILE A 4 8.31 -3.15 -34.48
C ILE A 4 8.13 -3.34 -36.00
N TRP A 5 9.07 -4.08 -36.62
CA TRP A 5 9.11 -4.40 -38.04
C TRP A 5 8.15 -5.54 -38.41
N ASP A 6 8.01 -6.53 -37.52
CA ASP A 6 7.01 -7.61 -37.68
C ASP A 6 5.57 -7.07 -37.66
N VAL A 7 5.33 -6.02 -36.86
CA VAL A 7 4.00 -5.37 -36.76
C VAL A 7 3.68 -4.53 -38.00
N LEU A 8 4.70 -3.93 -38.63
CA LEU A 8 4.55 -3.16 -39.87
C LEU A 8 4.66 -4.03 -41.15
N GLY A 9 5.12 -5.28 -41.02
CA GLY A 9 5.27 -6.23 -42.12
C GLY A 9 6.35 -5.82 -43.13
N ILE A 10 7.41 -5.16 -42.66
CA ILE A 10 8.55 -4.70 -43.47
C ILE A 10 9.87 -5.06 -42.79
N GLU A 11 10.97 -5.07 -43.53
CA GLU A 11 12.31 -5.19 -42.95
C GLU A 11 12.73 -3.87 -42.26
N PRO A 12 13.69 -3.93 -41.30
CA PRO A 12 14.23 -2.73 -40.68
C PRO A 12 14.79 -1.74 -41.71
N THR A 13 14.21 -0.54 -41.76
CA THR A 13 14.55 0.48 -42.76
C THR A 13 14.59 1.87 -42.12
N THR A 14 15.37 2.78 -42.72
CA THR A 14 15.40 4.21 -42.36
C THR A 14 14.63 5.07 -43.36
N ASP A 15 14.07 4.48 -44.43
CA ASP A 15 13.24 5.21 -45.41
C ASP A 15 11.83 5.47 -44.85
N GLU A 16 11.59 6.72 -44.45
CA GLU A 16 10.29 7.16 -43.95
C GLU A 16 9.14 6.93 -44.94
N ARG A 17 9.40 6.93 -46.25
CA ARG A 17 8.34 6.71 -47.26
C ARG A 17 7.88 5.27 -47.25
N GLU A 18 8.77 4.34 -47.00
CA GLU A 18 8.48 2.91 -46.88
C GLU A 18 7.69 2.61 -45.61
N ILE A 19 8.11 3.21 -44.48
CA ILE A 19 7.43 3.09 -43.17
C ILE A 19 5.99 3.62 -43.24
N ARG A 20 5.77 4.79 -43.85
CA ARG A 20 4.42 5.37 -44.03
C ARG A 20 3.53 4.53 -44.95
N ARG A 21 4.11 3.94 -46.02
CA ARG A 21 3.39 3.05 -46.92
C ARG A 21 2.97 1.76 -46.23
N ALA A 22 3.84 1.16 -45.43
CA ALA A 22 3.55 -0.04 -44.65
C ALA A 22 2.41 0.21 -43.65
N TYR A 23 2.48 1.31 -42.90
CA TYR A 23 1.42 1.73 -41.98
C TYR A 23 0.07 1.91 -42.69
N ALA A 24 0.05 2.56 -43.86
CA ALA A 24 -1.19 2.75 -44.62
C ALA A 24 -1.79 1.44 -45.18
N ARG A 25 -0.98 0.40 -45.39
CA ARG A 25 -1.48 -0.94 -45.78
C ARG A 25 -2.12 -1.65 -44.59
N GLU A 26 -1.43 -1.71 -43.46
CA GLU A 26 -1.91 -2.39 -42.24
C GLU A 26 -3.12 -1.66 -41.62
N LEU A 27 -3.17 -0.33 -41.71
CA LEU A 27 -4.30 0.47 -41.23
C LEU A 27 -5.62 0.15 -41.94
N LYS A 28 -5.56 -0.29 -43.22
CA LYS A 28 -6.76 -0.70 -43.96
C LYS A 28 -7.34 -2.02 -43.46
N LEU A 29 -6.49 -2.89 -42.91
CA LEU A 29 -6.85 -4.20 -42.37
C LEU A 29 -7.29 -4.10 -40.90
N ARG A 30 -6.58 -3.32 -40.09
CA ARG A 30 -6.84 -3.12 -38.66
C ARG A 30 -7.57 -1.80 -38.41
N ARG A 31 -8.87 -1.80 -38.70
CA ARG A 31 -9.73 -0.62 -38.44
C ARG A 31 -10.03 -0.48 -36.93
N PRO A 32 -9.98 0.74 -36.38
CA PRO A 32 -10.20 1.00 -34.94
C PRO A 32 -11.52 0.43 -34.40
N ASP A 33 -12.56 0.39 -35.23
CA ASP A 33 -13.90 -0.08 -34.83
C ASP A 33 -14.00 -1.61 -34.67
N LYS A 34 -13.03 -2.37 -35.22
CA LYS A 34 -13.05 -3.84 -35.23
C LYS A 34 -11.95 -4.47 -34.38
N ASP A 35 -10.81 -3.80 -34.24
CA ASP A 35 -9.68 -4.28 -33.41
C ASP A 35 -8.93 -3.11 -32.76
N PRO A 36 -9.41 -2.63 -31.59
CA PRO A 36 -8.80 -1.51 -30.89
C PRO A 36 -7.36 -1.80 -30.41
N GLN A 37 -7.10 -3.02 -29.94
CA GLN A 37 -5.78 -3.43 -29.46
C GLN A 37 -4.78 -3.59 -30.61
N GLY A 38 -5.21 -4.16 -31.75
CA GLY A 38 -4.37 -4.27 -32.93
C GLY A 38 -4.07 -2.93 -33.60
N PHE A 39 -5.00 -1.96 -33.53
CA PHE A 39 -4.76 -0.58 -33.97
C PHE A 39 -3.75 0.14 -33.07
N GLN A 40 -3.85 -0.04 -31.75
CA GLN A 40 -2.90 0.54 -30.80
C GLN A 40 -1.48 -0.01 -31.01
N ALA A 41 -1.33 -1.33 -31.13
CA ALA A 41 -0.03 -1.95 -31.40
C ALA A 41 0.58 -1.49 -32.74
N LEU A 42 -0.25 -1.32 -33.78
CA LEU A 42 0.19 -0.78 -35.07
C LEU A 42 0.65 0.68 -34.96
N ARG A 43 -0.02 1.49 -34.13
CA ARG A 43 0.34 2.89 -33.91
C ARG A 43 1.66 3.02 -33.15
N GLU A 44 1.81 2.25 -32.07
CA GLU A 44 3.04 2.21 -31.28
C GLU A 44 4.24 1.74 -32.11
N ALA A 45 4.05 0.74 -33.00
CA ALA A 45 5.09 0.28 -33.91
C ALA A 45 5.49 1.36 -34.94
N PHE A 46 4.52 2.08 -35.52
CA PHE A 46 4.78 3.18 -36.45
C PHE A 46 5.54 4.33 -35.80
N ASP A 47 5.11 4.76 -34.61
CA ASP A 47 5.75 5.87 -33.88
C ASP A 47 7.17 5.47 -33.40
N SER A 48 7.40 4.19 -33.13
CA SER A 48 8.73 3.65 -32.80
C SER A 48 9.64 3.52 -34.03
N ALA A 49 9.13 3.07 -35.18
CA ALA A 49 9.87 3.00 -36.43
C ALA A 49 10.25 4.40 -36.96
N LYS A 50 9.36 5.39 -36.80
CA LYS A 50 9.65 6.79 -37.13
C LYS A 50 10.76 7.36 -36.25
N ARG A 51 10.72 7.05 -34.94
CA ARG A 51 11.80 7.41 -34.01
C ARG A 51 13.13 6.77 -34.42
N TYR A 52 13.13 5.48 -34.78
CA TYR A 52 14.31 4.77 -35.27
C TYR A 52 14.91 5.41 -36.53
N ALA A 53 14.07 5.75 -37.52
CA ALA A 53 14.50 6.45 -38.73
C ALA A 53 15.09 7.83 -38.42
N SER A 54 14.48 8.59 -37.51
CA SER A 54 15.00 9.90 -37.08
C SER A 54 16.29 9.81 -36.26
N SER A 55 16.46 8.75 -35.45
CA SER A 55 17.68 8.54 -34.65
C SER A 55 18.85 8.00 -35.46
N ALA A 56 18.59 7.22 -36.52
CA ALA A 56 19.63 6.70 -37.42
C ALA A 56 20.24 7.80 -38.30
N VAL A 57 19.49 8.86 -38.61
CA VAL A 57 20.00 10.06 -39.29
C VAL A 57 20.98 10.85 -38.41
N VAL A 58 20.98 10.64 -37.10
CA VAL A 58 21.88 11.33 -36.14
C VAL A 58 23.18 10.54 -35.88
N LEU A 59 23.36 9.34 -36.46
CA LEU A 59 24.49 8.44 -36.15
C LEU A 59 25.43 8.14 -37.33
N TYR A 60 25.45 8.98 -38.36
CA TYR A 60 26.50 8.98 -39.39
C TYR A 60 27.05 10.40 -39.62
N GLU A 61 27.74 10.94 -38.64
CA GLU A 61 28.85 11.86 -38.88
C GLU A 61 30.08 11.27 -38.19
N ASP A 62 30.77 10.42 -38.94
CA ASP A 62 32.07 9.89 -38.55
C ASP A 62 33.12 11.01 -38.67
N ALA A 63 33.98 11.05 -37.65
CA ALA A 63 35.03 12.02 -37.50
C ALA A 63 36.12 11.82 -38.56
N GLU A 64 36.30 12.80 -39.45
CA GLU A 64 37.55 12.92 -40.22
C GLU A 64 37.97 14.38 -40.40
N SER A 65 39.13 14.69 -39.80
CA SER A 65 40.03 15.82 -40.10
C SER A 65 39.46 17.24 -40.11
N LEU A 66 39.88 18.06 -39.14
CA LEU A 66 39.79 19.52 -39.22
C LEU A 66 40.72 20.04 -40.33
N PRO A 67 40.24 20.75 -41.38
CA PRO A 67 41.05 21.66 -42.12
C PRO A 67 40.92 23.07 -41.54
N GLU A 68 42.07 23.73 -41.53
CA GLU A 68 42.33 25.09 -41.13
C GLU A 68 41.41 26.11 -41.84
N LYS A 69 40.86 27.07 -41.10
CA LYS A 69 40.16 28.32 -41.51
C LYS A 69 39.31 28.26 -42.81
N PRO A 70 37.96 28.27 -42.73
CA PRO A 70 37.14 28.30 -43.93
C PRO A 70 37.07 29.71 -44.54
N GLU A 71 37.32 29.79 -45.84
CA GLU A 71 36.86 30.91 -46.67
C GLU A 71 35.32 30.95 -46.70
N PRO A 72 34.71 32.16 -46.83
CA PRO A 72 33.27 32.30 -46.72
C PRO A 72 32.58 31.64 -47.91
N THR A 73 31.92 30.51 -47.65
CA THR A 73 31.01 29.87 -48.61
C THR A 73 29.64 30.56 -48.53
N PRO A 74 28.84 30.58 -49.62
CA PRO A 74 27.52 31.22 -49.66
C PRO A 74 26.54 30.70 -48.60
N MET A 75 26.78 29.49 -48.09
CA MET A 75 26.00 28.88 -47.01
C MET A 75 26.27 29.54 -45.65
N VAL A 76 27.49 30.02 -45.39
CA VAL A 76 27.82 30.75 -44.15
C VAL A 76 27.17 32.12 -44.16
N ASP A 77 27.15 32.79 -45.32
CA ASP A 77 26.43 34.06 -45.46
C ASP A 77 24.92 33.85 -45.41
N TYR A 78 24.40 32.75 -45.95
CA TYR A 78 22.98 32.39 -45.82
C TYR A 78 22.59 32.06 -44.37
N VAL A 79 23.41 31.30 -43.63
CA VAL A 79 23.19 31.02 -42.21
C VAL A 79 23.33 32.30 -41.39
N ARG A 80 24.30 33.16 -41.70
CA ARG A 80 24.46 34.48 -41.06
C ARG A 80 23.27 35.39 -41.35
N GLN A 81 22.73 35.35 -42.56
CA GLN A 81 21.54 36.09 -42.97
C GLN A 81 20.29 35.54 -42.29
N LEU A 82 20.12 34.21 -42.15
CA LEU A 82 19.04 33.60 -41.38
C LEU A 82 19.16 33.92 -39.88
N MET A 83 20.37 33.94 -39.33
CA MET A 83 20.62 34.34 -37.95
C MET A 83 20.38 35.85 -37.74
N GLN A 84 20.68 36.68 -38.74
CA GLN A 84 20.39 38.12 -38.72
C GLN A 84 18.90 38.40 -38.92
N GLU A 85 18.19 37.62 -39.74
CA GLU A 85 16.73 37.63 -39.90
C GLU A 85 16.01 37.14 -38.63
N GLN A 86 16.56 36.15 -37.93
CA GLN A 86 16.05 35.73 -36.61
C GLN A 86 16.35 36.76 -35.51
N ALA A 87 17.53 37.39 -35.54
CA ALA A 87 17.90 38.49 -34.64
C ALA A 87 17.13 39.79 -34.95
N SER A 88 16.59 39.91 -36.16
CA SER A 88 15.62 40.93 -36.58
C SER A 88 14.20 40.34 -36.62
N SER A 89 13.84 39.55 -35.60
CA SER A 89 12.43 39.34 -35.30
C SER A 89 11.76 40.70 -35.08
N PRO A 90 10.57 40.96 -35.66
CA PRO A 90 9.84 42.19 -35.40
C PRO A 90 9.68 42.31 -33.88
N GLU A 91 9.97 43.49 -33.33
CA GLU A 91 9.85 43.79 -31.90
C GLU A 91 8.51 43.24 -31.39
N THR A 92 8.53 42.10 -30.70
CA THR A 92 7.32 41.55 -30.09
C THR A 92 6.85 42.59 -29.08
N PRO A 93 5.58 43.02 -29.12
CA PRO A 93 5.07 44.10 -28.26
C PRO A 93 4.98 43.71 -26.77
N TRP A 94 5.59 42.60 -26.37
CA TRP A 94 5.55 42.03 -25.04
C TRP A 94 6.90 41.45 -24.63
N SER A 95 7.23 41.58 -23.34
CA SER A 95 8.49 41.11 -22.76
C SER A 95 8.33 39.75 -22.09
N LYS A 96 9.18 38.79 -22.47
CA LYS A 96 9.22 37.46 -21.86
C LYS A 96 9.48 37.51 -20.35
N ASN A 97 10.33 38.44 -19.91
CA ASN A 97 10.71 38.59 -18.50
C ASN A 97 9.55 39.09 -17.65
N GLU A 98 8.76 40.05 -18.16
CA GLU A 98 7.59 40.57 -17.46
C GLU A 98 6.51 39.50 -17.28
N LEU A 99 6.28 38.68 -18.31
CA LEU A 99 5.36 37.54 -18.23
C LEU A 99 5.82 36.53 -17.17
N TRP A 100 7.13 36.24 -17.12
CA TRP A 100 7.68 35.29 -16.16
C TRP A 100 7.61 35.82 -14.72
N GLU A 101 7.94 37.11 -14.50
CA GLU A 101 7.80 37.75 -13.19
C GLU A 101 6.34 37.73 -12.71
N LYS A 102 5.39 38.01 -13.61
CA LYS A 102 3.97 37.93 -13.29
C LYS A 102 3.54 36.50 -12.97
N ALA A 103 3.98 35.51 -13.75
CA ALA A 103 3.68 34.10 -13.53
C ALA A 103 4.19 33.64 -12.15
N GLN A 104 5.41 34.04 -11.76
CA GLN A 104 5.95 33.76 -10.43
C GLN A 104 5.17 34.45 -9.30
N ALA A 105 4.80 35.71 -9.48
CA ALA A 105 4.04 36.44 -8.47
C ALA A 105 2.66 35.79 -8.24
N ILE A 106 1.98 35.41 -9.32
CA ILE A 106 0.67 34.73 -9.25
C ILE A 106 0.83 33.33 -8.65
N SER A 107 1.84 32.54 -9.06
CA SER A 107 2.04 31.19 -8.53
C SER A 107 2.34 31.20 -7.03
N ALA A 108 3.18 32.13 -6.55
CA ALA A 108 3.47 32.29 -5.13
C ALA A 108 2.22 32.70 -4.34
N LEU A 109 1.38 33.55 -4.94
CA LEU A 109 0.14 33.99 -4.32
C LEU A 109 -0.89 32.87 -4.23
N LEU A 110 -1.08 32.08 -5.29
CA LEU A 110 -1.98 30.92 -5.33
C LEU A 110 -1.70 29.92 -4.20
N ILE A 111 -0.44 29.74 -3.83
CA ILE A 111 -0.03 28.84 -2.74
C ILE A 111 -0.32 29.46 -1.36
N ARG A 112 -0.12 30.77 -1.22
CA ARG A 112 -0.33 31.48 0.06
C ARG A 112 -1.81 31.68 0.37
N ASP A 113 -2.57 32.11 -0.64
CA ASP A 113 -3.99 32.38 -0.59
C ASP A 113 -4.60 32.04 -1.96
N GLU A 114 -5.22 30.87 -2.04
CA GLU A 114 -5.82 30.35 -3.27
C GLU A 114 -6.89 31.30 -3.84
N LEU A 115 -7.71 31.92 -2.98
CA LEU A 115 -8.80 32.77 -3.42
C LEU A 115 -8.28 34.10 -3.98
N GLU A 116 -7.32 34.73 -3.28
CA GLU A 116 -6.65 35.94 -3.75
C GLU A 116 -5.87 35.66 -5.05
N GLY A 117 -5.10 34.56 -5.09
CA GLY A 117 -4.31 34.16 -6.25
C GLY A 117 -5.13 33.87 -7.49
N LEU A 118 -6.26 33.16 -7.35
CA LEU A 118 -7.17 32.90 -8.47
C LEU A 118 -7.83 34.20 -8.94
N GLY A 119 -8.21 35.10 -8.03
CA GLY A 119 -8.75 36.42 -8.39
C GLY A 119 -7.75 37.26 -9.20
N GLU A 120 -6.47 37.25 -8.78
CA GLU A 120 -5.39 37.93 -9.47
C GLU A 120 -5.11 37.34 -10.87
N LEU A 121 -5.15 36.01 -10.98
CA LEU A 121 -5.01 35.32 -12.26
C LEU A 121 -6.12 35.73 -13.24
N HIS A 122 -7.38 35.71 -12.82
CA HIS A 122 -8.50 36.13 -13.66
C HIS A 122 -8.35 37.58 -14.13
N ARG A 123 -8.08 38.51 -13.19
CA ARG A 123 -7.92 39.93 -13.56
C ARG A 123 -6.79 40.12 -14.57
N TYR A 124 -5.67 39.40 -14.40
CA TYR A 124 -4.53 39.48 -15.31
C TYR A 124 -4.90 39.00 -16.72
N LEU A 125 -5.55 37.84 -16.82
CA LEU A 125 -5.99 37.26 -18.10
C LEU A 125 -7.04 38.12 -18.82
N ASP A 126 -7.91 38.80 -18.07
CA ASP A 126 -8.98 39.62 -18.64
C ASP A 126 -8.51 41.02 -19.08
N ASN A 127 -7.56 41.63 -18.37
CA ASN A 127 -7.29 43.07 -18.49
C ASN A 127 -5.84 43.45 -18.78
N GLU A 128 -4.86 42.61 -18.43
CA GLU A 128 -3.43 43.01 -18.41
C GLU A 128 -2.55 42.20 -19.36
N ILE A 129 -2.96 40.99 -19.74
CA ILE A 129 -2.17 40.15 -20.64
C ILE A 129 -2.12 40.77 -22.06
N PRO A 130 -0.95 40.78 -22.73
CA PRO A 130 -0.84 41.28 -24.09
C PRO A 130 -1.80 40.55 -25.05
N ASP A 131 -2.41 41.29 -25.98
CA ASP A 131 -3.35 40.76 -26.99
C ASP A 131 -2.59 40.07 -28.14
N ALA A 132 -1.84 39.03 -27.79
CA ALA A 132 -1.10 38.17 -28.69
C ALA A 132 -1.27 36.71 -28.25
N LEU A 133 -1.61 35.83 -29.20
CA LEU A 133 -1.80 34.40 -28.93
C LEU A 133 -0.51 33.77 -28.38
N GLU A 134 0.64 34.20 -28.89
CA GLU A 134 1.96 33.77 -28.47
C GLU A 134 2.26 34.17 -27.01
N ALA A 135 1.87 35.39 -26.60
CA ALA A 135 2.04 35.84 -25.23
C ALA A 135 1.20 35.02 -24.25
N ARG A 136 -0.05 34.71 -24.62
CA ARG A 136 -0.95 33.86 -23.82
C ARG A 136 -0.39 32.44 -23.66
N HIS A 137 0.08 31.84 -24.75
CA HIS A 137 0.69 30.52 -24.71
C HIS A 137 2.00 30.52 -23.89
N ALA A 138 2.85 31.54 -24.06
CA ALA A 138 4.09 31.68 -23.29
C ALA A 138 3.82 31.85 -21.79
N PHE A 139 2.88 32.72 -21.42
CA PHE A 139 2.46 32.91 -20.03
C PHE A 139 1.90 31.61 -19.44
N SER A 140 1.07 30.89 -20.19
CA SER A 140 0.52 29.60 -19.77
C SER A 140 1.61 28.59 -19.40
N LEU A 141 2.65 28.47 -20.24
CA LEU A 141 3.79 27.59 -19.95
C LEU A 141 4.59 28.06 -18.73
N MET A 142 4.85 29.36 -18.62
CA MET A 142 5.61 29.92 -17.48
C MET A 142 4.88 29.77 -16.16
N LEU A 143 3.55 29.89 -16.17
CA LEU A 143 2.73 29.68 -14.98
C LEU A 143 2.77 28.21 -14.55
N ALA A 144 2.64 27.27 -15.49
CA ALA A 144 2.77 25.85 -15.22
C ALA A 144 4.16 25.48 -14.70
N GLU A 145 5.22 26.03 -15.31
CA GLU A 145 6.61 25.89 -14.86
C GLU A 145 6.79 26.41 -13.44
N SER A 146 6.37 27.64 -13.19
CA SER A 146 6.48 28.23 -11.86
C SER A 146 5.70 27.45 -10.80
N LEU A 147 4.49 26.97 -11.09
CA LEU A 147 3.71 26.15 -10.17
C LEU A 147 4.39 24.81 -9.85
N SER A 148 5.06 24.19 -10.84
CA SER A 148 5.79 22.94 -10.62
C SER A 148 6.98 23.09 -9.65
N GLU A 149 7.51 24.30 -9.51
CA GLU A 149 8.58 24.64 -8.57
C GLU A 149 8.06 25.02 -7.17
N GLN A 150 6.77 25.35 -7.03
CA GLN A 150 6.21 25.78 -5.76
C GLN A 150 6.03 24.61 -4.78
N SER A 151 6.59 24.73 -3.58
CA SER A 151 6.25 23.85 -2.46
C SER A 151 4.77 23.99 -2.09
N TRP A 152 4.13 22.89 -1.67
CA TRP A 152 2.72 22.87 -1.26
C TRP A 152 1.70 23.05 -2.39
N LEU A 153 2.06 22.64 -3.61
CA LEU A 153 1.09 22.53 -4.71
C LEU A 153 0.15 21.35 -4.45
N TYR A 154 -1.14 21.63 -4.32
CA TYR A 154 -2.19 20.62 -4.15
C TYR A 154 -2.87 20.29 -5.48
N ARG A 155 -3.37 19.06 -5.61
CA ARG A 155 -4.19 18.64 -6.75
C ARG A 155 -5.44 19.49 -6.95
N SER A 156 -6.11 19.89 -5.87
CA SER A 156 -7.29 20.76 -5.96
C SER A 156 -6.94 22.11 -6.61
N LEU A 157 -5.89 22.76 -6.12
CA LEU A 157 -5.43 24.04 -6.64
C LEU A 157 -5.01 23.93 -8.11
N LEU A 158 -4.27 22.87 -8.47
CA LEU A 158 -3.88 22.64 -9.86
C LEU A 158 -5.11 22.45 -10.77
N ASN A 159 -6.15 21.76 -10.30
CA ASN A 159 -7.38 21.58 -11.07
C ASN A 159 -8.11 22.91 -11.28
N GLU A 160 -8.19 23.77 -10.27
CA GLU A 160 -8.78 25.11 -10.38
C GLU A 160 -7.98 25.97 -11.38
N VAL A 161 -6.66 26.02 -11.26
CA VAL A 161 -5.80 26.76 -12.21
C VAL A 161 -5.93 26.18 -13.63
N SER A 162 -5.97 24.85 -13.77
CA SER A 162 -6.18 24.19 -15.06
C SER A 162 -7.54 24.53 -15.66
N ALA A 163 -8.57 24.73 -14.86
CA ALA A 163 -9.89 25.14 -15.33
C ALA A 163 -9.88 26.59 -15.83
N VAL A 164 -9.20 27.49 -15.10
CA VAL A 164 -9.03 28.90 -15.51
C VAL A 164 -8.21 29.03 -16.79
N MET A 165 -7.13 28.25 -16.90
CA MET A 165 -6.21 28.30 -18.03
C MET A 165 -6.59 27.37 -19.21
N ASP A 166 -7.68 26.61 -19.08
CA ASP A 166 -8.11 25.56 -20.01
C ASP A 166 -6.98 24.58 -20.39
N TRP A 167 -6.16 24.17 -19.41
CA TRP A 167 -5.04 23.25 -19.66
C TRP A 167 -5.47 21.83 -19.99
N GLN A 168 -6.68 21.45 -19.58
CA GLN A 168 -7.28 20.13 -19.78
C GLN A 168 -6.34 19.00 -19.31
N ILE A 169 -5.68 19.18 -18.16
CA ILE A 169 -4.71 18.22 -17.62
C ILE A 169 -5.31 16.83 -17.36
N ASP A 170 -6.61 16.76 -17.08
CA ASP A 170 -7.33 15.51 -16.85
C ASP A 170 -7.86 14.86 -18.15
N ASN A 171 -7.68 15.50 -19.30
CA ASN A 171 -8.20 15.01 -20.58
C ASN A 171 -7.29 13.90 -21.15
N TYR A 172 -7.85 12.70 -21.26
CA TYR A 172 -7.15 11.51 -21.76
C TYR A 172 -6.56 11.65 -23.18
N ARG A 173 -7.04 12.60 -23.99
CA ARG A 173 -6.62 12.73 -25.39
C ARG A 173 -5.39 13.62 -25.60
N SER A 174 -5.28 14.72 -24.88
CA SER A 174 -4.18 15.69 -24.99
C SER A 174 -4.40 16.86 -24.03
N SER A 175 -3.41 17.19 -23.21
CA SER A 175 -3.33 18.46 -22.50
C SER A 175 -2.83 19.57 -23.43
N GLN A 176 -3.18 20.83 -23.13
CA GLN A 176 -2.57 22.00 -23.78
C GLN A 176 -1.12 22.22 -23.33
N LEU A 177 -0.77 21.64 -22.18
CA LEU A 177 0.57 21.66 -21.64
C LEU A 177 1.43 20.52 -22.22
N PRO A 178 2.74 20.74 -22.45
CA PRO A 178 3.69 19.69 -22.78
C PRO A 178 3.77 18.59 -21.72
N ASP A 179 3.99 17.34 -22.13
CA ASP A 179 4.06 16.19 -21.21
C ASP A 179 5.07 16.38 -20.07
N TRP A 180 6.22 16.99 -20.35
CA TRP A 180 7.27 17.20 -19.35
C TRP A 180 6.84 18.12 -18.20
N ILE A 181 6.01 19.13 -18.48
CA ILE A 181 5.56 20.05 -17.42
C ILE A 181 4.39 19.45 -16.64
N VAL A 182 3.51 18.69 -17.31
CA VAL A 182 2.48 17.90 -16.63
C VAL A 182 3.15 16.93 -15.66
N HIS A 183 4.20 16.22 -16.10
CA HIS A 183 4.97 15.34 -15.22
C HIS A 183 5.63 16.08 -14.05
N ALA A 184 6.17 17.29 -14.26
CA ALA A 184 6.76 18.08 -13.18
C ALA A 184 5.71 18.50 -12.13
N LEU A 185 4.53 18.93 -12.58
CA LEU A 185 3.40 19.26 -11.71
C LEU A 185 2.93 18.04 -10.91
N GLU A 186 2.77 16.88 -11.56
CA GLU A 186 2.42 15.61 -10.91
C GLU A 186 3.45 15.20 -9.86
N GLN A 187 4.75 15.34 -10.18
CA GLN A 187 5.82 15.04 -9.24
C GLN A 187 5.77 15.97 -8.01
N GLN A 188 5.52 17.27 -8.22
CA GLN A 188 5.44 18.22 -7.14
C GLN A 188 4.22 17.99 -6.22
N ILE A 189 3.08 17.61 -6.80
CA ILE A 189 1.91 17.18 -6.04
C ILE A 189 2.24 15.92 -5.24
N ALA A 190 2.88 14.92 -5.84
CA ALA A 190 3.27 13.70 -5.14
C ALA A 190 4.23 13.97 -3.96
N ILE A 191 5.16 14.91 -4.12
CA ILE A 191 6.05 15.38 -3.03
C ILE A 191 5.22 16.04 -1.92
N THR A 192 4.30 16.93 -2.29
CA THR A 192 3.42 17.64 -1.35
C THR A 192 2.52 16.67 -0.57
N ASP A 193 1.91 15.69 -1.23
CA ASP A 193 1.05 14.68 -0.62
C ASP A 193 1.84 13.81 0.38
N GLN A 194 3.06 13.42 0.03
CA GLN A 194 3.95 12.69 0.93
C GLN A 194 4.30 13.49 2.18
N GLU A 195 4.61 14.78 2.03
CA GLU A 195 4.96 15.64 3.16
C GLU A 195 3.75 15.90 4.06
N ASN A 196 2.57 16.15 3.49
CA ASN A 196 1.31 16.27 4.23
C ASN A 196 1.02 15.00 5.03
N TYR A 197 1.15 13.82 4.41
CA TYR A 197 0.92 12.55 5.08
C TYR A 197 1.93 12.32 6.22
N TRP A 198 3.20 12.67 6.00
CA TRP A 198 4.23 12.60 7.03
C TRP A 198 3.90 13.49 8.24
N GLN A 199 3.46 14.72 8.00
CA GLN A 199 3.02 15.63 9.07
C GLN A 199 1.78 15.12 9.81
N TYR A 200 0.81 14.55 9.08
CA TYR A 200 -0.36 13.94 9.69
C TYR A 200 0.03 12.83 10.68
N LEU A 201 0.94 11.93 10.27
CA LEU A 201 1.45 10.87 11.13
C LEU A 201 2.17 11.46 12.36
N ALA A 202 3.05 12.46 12.17
CA ALA A 202 3.75 13.10 13.27
C ALA A 202 2.77 13.68 14.33
N ARG A 203 1.68 14.32 13.89
CA ARG A 203 0.63 14.85 14.78
C ARG A 203 -0.14 13.73 15.48
N GLN A 204 -0.49 12.67 14.77
CA GLN A 204 -1.20 11.51 15.33
C GLN A 204 -0.41 10.88 16.49
N TYR A 205 0.91 10.79 16.35
CA TYR A 205 1.77 10.23 17.39
C TYR A 205 2.13 11.22 18.52
N GLY A 206 1.95 12.53 18.32
CA GLY A 206 2.31 13.56 19.30
C GLY A 206 1.47 13.58 20.58
N GLY A 207 0.24 13.05 20.54
CA GLY A 207 -0.74 13.20 21.63
C GLY A 207 -0.49 12.40 22.91
N SER A 208 0.41 11.41 22.91
CA SER A 208 0.71 10.61 24.12
C SER A 208 2.18 10.20 24.19
N ARG A 209 2.70 9.93 25.40
CA ARG A 209 4.07 9.41 25.59
C ARG A 209 4.33 8.11 24.81
N TYR A 210 3.31 7.24 24.74
CA TYR A 210 3.38 6.00 23.97
C TYR A 210 3.45 6.26 22.46
N GLY A 211 2.67 7.23 21.96
CA GLY A 211 2.73 7.67 20.58
C GLY A 211 4.08 8.29 20.23
N GLN A 212 4.63 9.14 21.10
CA GLN A 212 5.95 9.74 20.92
C GLN A 212 7.05 8.69 20.85
N LEU A 213 6.99 7.65 21.71
CA LEU A 213 7.91 6.51 21.63
C LEU A 213 7.81 5.80 20.28
N LYS A 214 6.59 5.53 19.79
CA LYS A 214 6.38 4.93 18.47
C LYS A 214 6.99 5.77 17.36
N TRP A 215 6.70 7.08 17.36
CA TRP A 215 7.24 8.00 16.36
C TRP A 215 8.76 8.00 16.38
N ARG A 216 9.33 8.11 17.58
CA ARG A 216 10.79 8.07 17.78
C ARG A 216 11.40 6.79 17.21
N LEU A 217 10.82 5.63 17.51
CA LEU A 217 11.28 4.34 16.97
C LEU A 217 11.14 4.26 15.44
N LEU A 218 10.10 4.87 14.86
CA LEU A 218 9.85 4.91 13.42
C LEU A 218 10.83 5.82 12.68
N THR A 219 11.20 6.98 13.23
CA THR A 219 11.88 8.04 12.47
C THR A 219 13.35 8.26 12.85
N GLU A 220 13.78 7.92 14.06
CA GLU A 220 15.15 8.20 14.52
C GLU A 220 16.14 7.16 13.99
N LYS A 221 16.94 7.55 12.99
CA LYS A 221 17.80 6.64 12.20
C LYS A 221 18.89 5.92 13.02
N ASP A 222 19.37 6.53 14.10
CA ASP A 222 20.44 5.99 14.94
C ASP A 222 19.95 5.27 16.21
N THR A 223 18.63 5.10 16.37
CA THR A 223 18.09 4.39 17.54
C THR A 223 18.10 2.89 17.30
N GLU A 224 19.06 2.20 17.92
CA GLU A 224 19.00 0.74 18.06
C GLU A 224 17.77 0.32 18.89
N ILE A 225 17.12 -0.76 18.48
CA ILE A 225 15.96 -1.27 19.22
C ILE A 225 16.42 -1.99 20.48
N SER A 226 16.28 -1.30 21.60
CA SER A 226 16.58 -1.87 22.92
C SER A 226 15.68 -3.07 23.24
N TRP A 227 16.20 -4.00 24.04
CA TRP A 227 15.54 -5.25 24.38
C TRP A 227 14.17 -5.06 25.07
N TRP A 228 14.01 -4.00 25.87
CA TRP A 228 12.75 -3.71 26.59
C TRP A 228 11.60 -3.34 25.65
N VAL A 229 11.90 -2.85 24.44
CA VAL A 229 10.87 -2.56 23.42
C VAL A 229 10.09 -3.83 23.06
N ARG A 230 10.75 -5.01 23.13
CA ARG A 230 10.12 -6.32 22.89
C ARG A 230 9.15 -6.74 23.99
N LEU A 231 9.28 -6.17 25.19
CA LEU A 231 8.39 -6.42 26.31
C LEU A 231 7.13 -5.58 26.26
N ILE A 232 7.06 -4.55 25.42
CA ILE A 232 5.85 -3.75 25.29
C ILE A 232 4.84 -4.54 24.46
N PRO A 233 3.67 -4.90 25.03
CA PRO A 233 2.74 -5.77 24.34
C PRO A 233 2.18 -5.13 23.06
N ASP A 234 2.17 -5.90 21.98
CA ASP A 234 1.70 -5.52 20.64
C ASP A 234 2.42 -4.31 20.01
N LEU A 235 3.51 -3.78 20.59
CA LEU A 235 4.21 -2.62 20.02
C LEU A 235 4.83 -2.93 18.66
N LEU A 236 5.63 -4.00 18.58
CA LEU A 236 6.30 -4.38 17.34
C LEU A 236 5.31 -4.81 16.25
N SER A 237 4.19 -5.45 16.60
CA SER A 237 3.15 -5.80 15.64
C SER A 237 2.39 -4.59 15.12
N GLN A 238 2.13 -3.59 15.98
CA GLN A 238 1.54 -2.32 15.54
C GLN A 238 2.50 -1.53 14.65
N LEU A 239 3.80 -1.51 14.97
CA LEU A 239 4.82 -0.89 14.11
C LEU A 239 4.94 -1.64 12.77
N ALA A 240 4.92 -2.97 12.77
CA ALA A 240 4.89 -3.77 11.55
C ALA A 240 3.68 -3.44 10.67
N GLY A 241 2.50 -3.30 11.28
CA GLY A 241 1.27 -2.87 10.60
C GLY A 241 1.43 -1.51 9.94
N GLN A 242 1.92 -0.52 10.69
CA GLN A 242 2.15 0.84 10.19
C GLN A 242 3.15 0.87 9.03
N VAL A 243 4.26 0.13 9.14
CA VAL A 243 5.25 0.01 8.06
C VAL A 243 4.66 -0.69 6.84
N GLY A 244 3.78 -1.67 7.04
CA GLY A 244 3.03 -2.32 5.97
C GLY A 244 2.08 -1.37 5.24
N GLU A 245 1.34 -0.54 5.97
CA GLU A 245 0.47 0.50 5.42
C GLU A 245 1.28 1.55 4.65
N LEU A 246 2.40 2.03 5.22
CA LEU A 246 3.32 2.96 4.56
C LEU A 246 3.87 2.40 3.25
N ARG A 247 4.24 1.11 3.24
CA ARG A 247 4.73 0.44 2.02
C ARG A 247 3.67 0.40 0.91
N GLN A 248 2.39 0.30 1.25
CA GLN A 248 1.30 0.26 0.27
C GLN A 248 0.90 1.65 -0.21
N GLN A 249 0.83 2.63 0.70
CA GLN A 249 0.31 3.96 0.38
C GLN A 249 1.37 4.95 -0.11
N SER A 250 2.61 4.86 0.39
CA SER A 250 3.67 5.83 0.11
C SER A 250 5.06 5.19 0.22
N PRO A 251 5.48 4.38 -0.77
CA PRO A 251 6.74 3.63 -0.71
C PRO A 251 7.98 4.51 -0.59
N ALA A 252 7.95 5.74 -1.11
CA ALA A 252 9.04 6.71 -0.99
C ALA A 252 9.34 7.12 0.46
N LEU A 253 8.34 7.09 1.35
CA LEU A 253 8.54 7.45 2.76
C LEU A 253 9.33 6.39 3.54
N LEU A 254 9.53 5.18 2.99
CA LEU A 254 10.29 4.13 3.65
C LEU A 254 11.76 4.52 3.87
N GLU A 255 12.33 5.38 3.02
CA GLU A 255 13.71 5.89 3.16
C GLU A 255 13.89 6.82 4.36
N ARG A 256 12.79 7.41 4.86
CA ARG A 256 12.79 8.27 6.04
C ARG A 256 12.71 7.46 7.34
N LEU A 257 12.34 6.18 7.26
CA LEU A 257 12.20 5.33 8.44
C LEU A 257 13.55 4.87 9.00
N ASN A 258 13.54 4.50 10.28
CA ASN A 258 14.69 3.91 10.96
C ASN A 258 15.06 2.56 10.32
N PRO A 259 16.25 2.41 9.72
CA PRO A 259 16.67 1.18 9.06
C PRO A 259 16.80 0.00 10.04
N SER A 260 17.23 0.26 11.27
CA SER A 260 17.34 -0.74 12.33
C SER A 260 15.97 -1.34 12.68
N LEU A 261 14.92 -0.51 12.66
CA LEU A 261 13.55 -0.98 12.85
C LEU A 261 13.11 -1.88 11.70
N LEU A 262 13.36 -1.47 10.46
CA LEU A 262 13.00 -2.26 9.28
C LEU A 262 13.66 -3.65 9.31
N GLU A 263 14.92 -3.74 9.72
CA GLU A 263 15.62 -5.03 9.84
C GLU A 263 14.98 -5.93 10.92
N VAL A 264 14.65 -5.37 12.08
CA VAL A 264 14.02 -6.13 13.18
C VAL A 264 12.62 -6.62 12.80
N LEU A 265 11.86 -5.82 12.04
CA LEU A 265 10.51 -6.18 11.60
C LEU A 265 10.50 -7.26 10.50
N GLN A 266 11.57 -7.37 9.71
CA GLN A 266 11.71 -8.42 8.70
C GLN A 266 12.03 -9.79 9.31
N LYS A 267 12.69 -9.83 10.47
CA LYS A 267 13.05 -11.08 11.15
C LYS A 267 11.92 -11.54 12.07
N PRO A 268 11.63 -12.85 12.16
CA PRO A 268 10.67 -13.37 13.13
C PRO A 268 11.22 -13.17 14.54
N THR A 269 10.73 -12.15 15.24
CA THR A 269 11.12 -11.85 16.62
C THR A 269 10.05 -12.27 17.62
N LEU A 270 10.50 -12.71 18.79
CA LEU A 270 9.62 -12.93 19.94
C LEU A 270 9.24 -11.57 20.51
N ALA A 271 7.99 -11.16 20.27
CA ALA A 271 7.39 -9.95 20.82
C ALA A 271 6.29 -10.33 21.80
N LEU A 272 6.19 -9.59 22.91
CA LEU A 272 5.10 -9.78 23.86
C LEU A 272 3.79 -9.31 23.20
N SER A 273 2.69 -10.03 23.42
CA SER A 273 1.36 -9.64 22.94
C SER A 273 0.38 -9.61 24.09
N TRP A 274 -0.57 -8.66 24.05
CA TRP A 274 -1.65 -8.62 25.04
C TRP A 274 -2.48 -9.89 25.00
N GLY A 275 -2.67 -10.46 23.80
CA GLY A 275 -3.33 -11.75 23.63
C GLY A 275 -2.62 -12.87 24.40
N ALA A 276 -1.29 -12.93 24.34
CA ALA A 276 -0.54 -13.96 25.06
C ALA A 276 -0.60 -13.78 26.59
N ILE A 277 -0.47 -12.55 27.08
CA ILE A 277 -0.57 -12.26 28.52
C ILE A 277 -1.95 -12.68 29.05
N ILE A 278 -3.02 -12.24 28.38
CA ILE A 278 -4.40 -12.58 28.75
C ILE A 278 -4.62 -14.09 28.65
N ALA A 279 -4.11 -14.75 27.61
CA ALA A 279 -4.23 -16.19 27.45
C ALA A 279 -3.58 -16.95 28.62
N VAL A 280 -2.35 -16.58 29.01
CA VAL A 280 -1.64 -17.22 30.14
C VAL A 280 -2.41 -17.02 31.45
N LEU A 281 -2.86 -15.80 31.73
CA LEU A 281 -3.62 -15.50 32.95
C LEU A 281 -4.97 -16.22 32.97
N PHE A 282 -5.70 -16.16 31.86
CA PHE A 282 -6.99 -16.81 31.70
C PHE A 282 -6.87 -18.32 31.89
N TRP A 283 -6.06 -18.98 31.05
CA TRP A 283 -5.96 -20.43 31.06
C TRP A 283 -5.29 -20.95 32.34
N GLY A 284 -4.30 -20.23 32.87
CA GLY A 284 -3.68 -20.55 34.17
C GLY A 284 -4.71 -20.55 35.31
N TYR A 285 -5.55 -19.53 35.38
CA TYR A 285 -6.60 -19.45 36.41
C TYR A 285 -7.70 -20.51 36.18
N THR A 286 -8.14 -20.74 34.93
CA THR A 286 -9.11 -21.83 34.64
C THR A 286 -8.61 -23.21 35.04
N ALA A 287 -7.31 -23.48 34.86
CA ALA A 287 -6.68 -24.77 35.17
C ALA A 287 -6.48 -24.95 36.68
N TRP A 288 -6.19 -23.85 37.38
CA TRP A 288 -5.95 -23.84 38.82
C TRP A 288 -7.21 -24.17 39.64
N LEU A 289 -8.40 -23.74 39.17
CA LEU A 289 -9.68 -23.97 39.85
C LEU A 289 -9.97 -25.45 40.15
N PRO A 290 -9.95 -26.40 39.20
CA PRO A 290 -10.09 -27.82 39.52
C PRO A 290 -8.75 -28.47 39.92
N GLY A 291 -7.61 -27.92 39.47
CA GLY A 291 -6.30 -28.53 39.63
C GLY A 291 -5.81 -28.63 41.09
N HIS A 292 -6.30 -27.79 41.99
CA HIS A 292 -5.89 -27.81 43.40
C HIS A 292 -6.66 -28.82 44.26
N GLU A 293 -7.72 -29.46 43.73
CA GLU A 293 -8.57 -30.39 44.50
C GLU A 293 -7.94 -31.77 44.68
N SER A 294 -7.17 -32.26 43.69
CA SER A 294 -6.54 -33.59 43.75
C SER A 294 -5.31 -33.71 42.85
N PRO A 295 -4.36 -34.63 43.14
CA PRO A 295 -3.18 -34.83 42.29
C PRO A 295 -3.54 -35.33 40.87
N LYS A 296 -4.65 -36.06 40.72
CA LYS A 296 -5.15 -36.50 39.41
C LYS A 296 -5.66 -35.31 38.59
N MET A 297 -6.38 -34.39 39.21
CA MET A 297 -6.85 -33.16 38.55
C MET A 297 -5.67 -32.23 38.25
N ALA A 298 -4.68 -32.12 39.13
CA ALA A 298 -3.46 -31.36 38.84
C ALA A 298 -2.76 -31.86 37.56
N LEU A 299 -2.67 -33.18 37.36
CA LEU A 299 -2.11 -33.77 36.14
C LEU A 299 -2.97 -33.42 34.91
N GLN A 300 -4.30 -33.56 35.00
CA GLN A 300 -5.21 -33.22 33.89
C GLN A 300 -5.14 -31.73 33.53
N ALA A 301 -5.05 -30.85 34.53
CA ALA A 301 -4.86 -29.41 34.35
C ALA A 301 -3.53 -29.09 33.65
N GLY A 302 -2.44 -29.77 34.03
CA GLY A 302 -1.15 -29.66 33.37
C GLY A 302 -1.20 -30.08 31.89
N VAL A 303 -1.88 -31.19 31.58
CA VAL A 303 -2.08 -31.64 30.19
C VAL A 303 -2.91 -30.62 29.40
N MET A 304 -3.97 -30.05 29.99
CA MET A 304 -4.77 -29.02 29.34
C MET A 304 -3.93 -27.79 28.99
N LEU A 305 -3.14 -27.27 29.93
CA LEU A 305 -2.25 -26.14 29.68
C LEU A 305 -1.21 -26.44 28.60
N ALA A 306 -0.68 -27.67 28.56
CA ALA A 306 0.24 -28.10 27.51
C ALA A 306 -0.44 -28.11 26.12
N VAL A 307 -1.70 -28.58 26.03
CA VAL A 307 -2.48 -28.53 24.78
C VAL A 307 -2.72 -27.08 24.35
N VAL A 308 -3.19 -26.23 25.26
CA VAL A 308 -3.40 -24.79 25.00
C VAL A 308 -2.12 -24.15 24.48
N ALA A 309 -0.99 -24.36 25.17
CA ALA A 309 0.28 -23.76 24.77
C ALA A 309 0.78 -24.25 23.41
N THR A 310 0.58 -25.54 23.14
CA THR A 310 0.96 -26.16 21.87
C THR A 310 0.15 -25.59 20.70
N PHE A 311 -1.14 -25.34 20.87
CA PHE A 311 -1.97 -24.77 19.80
C PHE A 311 -1.80 -23.24 19.64
N LEU A 312 -1.65 -22.50 20.74
CA LEU A 312 -1.55 -21.03 20.68
C LEU A 312 -0.16 -20.53 20.25
N TRP A 313 0.91 -21.20 20.69
CA TRP A 313 2.29 -20.78 20.39
C TRP A 313 3.08 -21.85 19.63
N GLY A 314 2.90 -23.13 19.95
CA GLY A 314 3.63 -24.23 19.30
C GLY A 314 3.33 -24.34 17.80
N TYR A 315 2.06 -24.39 17.41
CA TYR A 315 1.65 -24.49 16.01
C TYR A 315 2.15 -23.31 15.17
N PRO A 316 1.89 -22.02 15.54
CA PRO A 316 2.39 -20.88 14.75
C PRO A 316 3.91 -20.78 14.70
N PHE A 317 4.63 -21.31 15.70
CA PHE A 317 6.08 -21.36 15.70
C PHE A 317 6.60 -22.41 14.71
N LEU A 318 6.05 -23.62 14.75
CA LEU A 318 6.43 -24.70 13.83
C LEU A 318 6.05 -24.38 12.39
N GLU A 319 4.88 -23.79 12.16
CA GLU A 319 4.43 -23.34 10.84
C GLU A 319 5.37 -22.27 10.24
N ARG A 320 5.91 -21.36 11.06
CA ARG A 320 6.92 -20.38 10.61
C ARG A 320 8.31 -20.99 10.41
N ARG A 321 8.63 -22.05 11.13
CA ARG A 321 9.95 -22.71 11.08
C ARG A 321 10.13 -23.60 9.85
N PHE A 322 9.04 -24.18 9.35
CA PHE A 322 9.04 -25.06 8.18
C PHE A 322 8.38 -24.37 6.99
N GLU A 323 9.05 -24.38 5.84
CA GLU A 323 8.53 -23.77 4.62
C GLU A 323 7.19 -24.37 4.20
N SER A 324 6.25 -23.51 3.80
CA SER A 324 4.95 -23.89 3.29
C SER A 324 5.10 -24.76 2.03
N GLY A 325 4.92 -26.07 2.17
CA GLY A 325 5.01 -27.04 1.06
C GLY A 325 6.11 -28.09 1.20
N GLY A 326 7.07 -27.89 2.13
CA GLY A 326 8.10 -28.89 2.46
C GLY A 326 7.50 -30.14 3.11
N ALA A 327 8.18 -31.29 2.98
CA ALA A 327 7.71 -32.56 3.56
C ALA A 327 7.52 -32.46 5.09
N ALA A 328 8.46 -31.83 5.80
CA ALA A 328 8.36 -31.59 7.24
C ALA A 328 7.16 -30.70 7.61
N GLY A 329 6.92 -29.62 6.85
CA GLY A 329 5.76 -28.75 7.06
C GLY A 329 4.43 -29.48 6.84
N LYS A 330 4.33 -30.33 5.81
CA LYS A 330 3.15 -31.18 5.57
C LYS A 330 2.91 -32.17 6.72
N CYS A 331 3.96 -32.79 7.26
CA CYS A 331 3.85 -33.70 8.40
C CYS A 331 3.36 -32.98 9.67
N VAL A 332 3.97 -31.83 9.99
CA VAL A 332 3.53 -30.99 11.12
C VAL A 332 2.06 -30.61 10.94
N HIS A 333 1.69 -30.12 9.77
CA HIS A 333 0.31 -29.74 9.50
C HIS A 333 -0.67 -30.92 9.63
N ALA A 334 -0.34 -32.08 9.06
CA ALA A 334 -1.17 -33.28 9.16
C ALA A 334 -1.34 -33.76 10.62
N PHE A 335 -0.27 -33.69 11.42
CA PHE A 335 -0.32 -34.00 12.85
C PHE A 335 -1.29 -33.09 13.59
N PHE A 336 -1.17 -31.77 13.41
CA PHE A 336 -2.07 -30.81 14.06
C PHE A 336 -3.50 -30.92 13.57
N TRP A 337 -3.70 -31.24 12.29
CA TRP A 337 -5.02 -31.47 11.72
C TRP A 337 -5.72 -32.66 12.37
N LEU A 338 -5.03 -33.80 12.49
CA LEU A 338 -5.55 -35.00 13.17
C LEU A 338 -5.78 -34.74 14.66
N ALA A 339 -4.83 -34.08 15.33
CA ALA A 339 -4.95 -33.71 16.74
C ALA A 339 -6.17 -32.80 16.98
N SER A 340 -6.41 -31.82 16.10
CA SER A 340 -7.60 -30.98 16.15
C SER A 340 -8.89 -31.76 15.95
N GLY A 341 -8.94 -32.65 14.97
CA GLY A 341 -10.09 -33.54 14.76
C GLY A 341 -10.40 -34.37 16.00
N LEU A 342 -9.36 -34.95 16.63
CA LEU A 342 -9.49 -35.73 17.85
C LEU A 342 -9.98 -34.87 19.04
N LEU A 343 -9.40 -33.67 19.23
CA LEU A 343 -9.81 -32.75 20.29
C LEU A 343 -11.27 -32.31 20.14
N LEU A 344 -11.69 -31.99 18.91
CA LEU A 344 -13.08 -31.60 18.64
C LEU A 344 -14.04 -32.77 18.84
N ALA A 345 -13.68 -33.97 18.40
CA ALA A 345 -14.48 -35.17 18.62
C ALA A 345 -14.59 -35.50 20.12
N MET A 346 -13.49 -35.39 20.86
CA MET A 346 -13.46 -35.62 22.31
C MET A 346 -14.31 -34.58 23.05
N ALA A 347 -14.15 -33.29 22.72
CA ALA A 347 -14.94 -32.20 23.31
C ALA A 347 -16.44 -32.34 22.99
N PHE A 348 -16.79 -32.73 21.76
CA PHE A 348 -18.17 -33.01 21.39
C PHE A 348 -18.73 -34.21 22.15
N TYR A 349 -17.99 -35.31 22.20
CA TYR A 349 -18.40 -36.52 22.93
C TYR A 349 -18.57 -36.26 24.42
N SER A 350 -17.65 -35.51 25.04
CA SER A 350 -17.71 -35.23 26.47
C SER A 350 -18.77 -34.20 26.81
N ALA A 351 -18.97 -33.16 25.99
CA ALA A 351 -20.11 -32.25 26.13
C ALA A 351 -21.45 -33.01 26.00
N TRP A 352 -21.55 -33.92 25.03
CA TRP A 352 -22.72 -34.78 24.84
C TRP A 352 -22.96 -35.69 26.06
N ARG A 353 -21.91 -36.34 26.57
CA ARG A 353 -22.00 -37.24 27.73
C ARG A 353 -22.32 -36.47 29.01
N GLY A 354 -21.65 -35.37 29.30
CA GLY A 354 -21.91 -34.53 30.47
C GLY A 354 -23.33 -33.98 30.47
N ALA A 355 -23.81 -33.50 29.32
CA ALA A 355 -25.18 -33.01 29.20
C ALA A 355 -26.23 -34.14 29.20
N SER A 356 -25.84 -35.38 28.85
CA SER A 356 -26.68 -36.57 29.01
C SER A 356 -26.86 -37.01 30.47
N ALA A 357 -25.96 -36.61 31.37
CA ALA A 357 -26.05 -36.89 32.81
C ALA A 357 -27.14 -36.06 33.52
N TRP A 358 -27.68 -35.01 32.88
CA TRP A 358 -28.82 -34.26 33.39
C TRP A 358 -30.15 -34.92 33.02
N GLN A 359 -30.90 -35.29 34.07
CA GLN A 359 -32.29 -35.76 33.98
C GLN A 359 -33.23 -34.67 34.51
N GLY A 360 -34.07 -34.10 33.63
CA GLY A 360 -35.04 -33.04 33.96
C GLY A 360 -35.70 -32.46 32.71
N LYS A 361 -36.80 -31.70 32.85
CA LYS A 361 -37.54 -31.07 31.73
C LYS A 361 -36.68 -30.07 30.93
N ASP A 362 -35.67 -29.47 31.56
CA ASP A 362 -34.75 -28.49 30.95
C ASP A 362 -33.45 -29.10 30.41
N ALA A 363 -33.34 -30.44 30.40
CA ALA A 363 -32.13 -31.12 29.97
C ALA A 363 -31.79 -30.82 28.49
N ILE A 364 -32.81 -30.65 27.64
CA ILE A 364 -32.62 -30.33 26.22
C ILE A 364 -32.13 -28.89 26.04
N THR A 365 -32.73 -27.93 26.77
CA THR A 365 -32.35 -26.52 26.74
C THR A 365 -30.91 -26.32 27.20
N MET A 366 -30.51 -27.03 28.25
CA MET A 366 -29.16 -26.97 28.78
C MET A 366 -28.11 -27.70 27.92
N ARG A 367 -28.47 -28.86 27.32
CA ARG A 367 -27.67 -29.51 26.27
C ARG A 367 -27.41 -28.56 25.11
N ALA A 368 -28.45 -27.88 24.64
CA ALA A 368 -28.35 -26.91 23.57
C ALA A 368 -27.46 -25.72 23.96
N LEU A 369 -27.56 -25.22 25.20
CA LEU A 369 -26.78 -24.08 25.68
C LEU A 369 -25.28 -24.37 25.75
N VAL A 370 -24.88 -25.52 26.31
CA VAL A 370 -23.47 -25.93 26.41
C VAL A 370 -22.86 -26.17 25.03
N ILE A 371 -23.57 -26.89 24.16
CA ILE A 371 -23.13 -27.16 22.77
C ILE A 371 -23.08 -25.85 21.97
N MET A 372 -24.03 -24.93 22.20
CA MET A 372 -24.06 -23.64 21.54
C MET A 372 -22.86 -22.77 21.92
N ILE A 373 -22.56 -22.67 23.22
CA ILE A 373 -21.47 -21.84 23.74
C ILE A 373 -20.09 -22.39 23.37
N PHE A 374 -19.87 -23.71 23.48
CA PHE A 374 -18.54 -24.31 23.29
C PHE A 374 -18.21 -24.72 21.86
N LEU A 375 -19.23 -25.03 21.05
CA LEU A 375 -19.02 -25.56 19.71
C LEU A 375 -19.68 -24.71 18.65
N ILE A 376 -21.00 -24.48 18.70
CA ILE A 376 -21.71 -23.89 17.56
C ILE A 376 -21.34 -22.42 17.35
N VAL A 377 -21.24 -21.60 18.40
CA VAL A 377 -20.90 -20.17 18.27
C VAL A 377 -19.46 -19.97 17.80
N PRO A 378 -18.42 -20.60 18.42
CA PRO A 378 -17.05 -20.47 17.95
C PRO A 378 -16.83 -21.06 16.55
N VAL A 379 -17.43 -22.23 16.25
CA VAL A 379 -17.33 -22.89 14.94
C VAL A 379 -18.06 -22.08 13.87
N GLY A 380 -19.27 -21.60 14.15
CA GLY A 380 -20.03 -20.75 13.25
C GLY A 380 -19.31 -19.44 12.94
N TRP A 381 -18.70 -18.80 13.94
CA TRP A 381 -17.87 -17.61 13.77
C TRP A 381 -16.62 -17.88 12.91
N ALA A 382 -15.93 -19.00 13.13
CA ALA A 382 -14.77 -19.41 12.33
C ALA A 382 -15.15 -19.72 10.86
N LEU A 383 -16.28 -20.41 10.65
CA LEU A 383 -16.82 -20.72 9.32
C LEU A 383 -17.25 -19.47 8.56
N TRP A 384 -17.83 -18.49 9.25
CA TRP A 384 -18.27 -17.22 8.66
C TRP A 384 -17.10 -16.37 8.15
N GLN A 385 -15.99 -16.30 8.90
CA GLN A 385 -14.88 -15.42 8.52
C GLN A 385 -14.15 -15.82 7.24
N ARG A 386 -13.95 -17.13 6.95
CA ARG A 386 -13.17 -17.57 5.77
C ARG A 386 -13.58 -18.95 5.23
N ARG A 387 -14.78 -19.02 4.66
CA ARG A 387 -15.38 -20.18 3.95
C ARG A 387 -14.60 -20.77 2.75
N SER A 388 -13.47 -20.18 2.35
CA SER A 388 -12.68 -20.63 1.19
C SER A 388 -11.50 -21.57 1.54
N ASP A 389 -11.14 -21.73 2.81
CA ASP A 389 -9.91 -22.44 3.23
C ASP A 389 -10.21 -23.68 4.10
N TRP A 390 -10.87 -24.67 3.50
CA TRP A 390 -11.34 -25.88 4.17
C TRP A 390 -10.22 -26.74 4.76
N ARG A 391 -9.00 -26.65 4.20
CA ARG A 391 -7.86 -27.47 4.63
C ARG A 391 -7.38 -27.10 6.04
N ASN A 392 -7.43 -25.83 6.39
CA ASN A 392 -6.98 -25.31 7.68
C ASN A 392 -8.09 -25.28 8.75
N LEU A 393 -9.29 -25.71 8.39
CA LEU A 393 -10.51 -25.45 9.14
C LEU A 393 -10.51 -26.12 10.53
N PRO A 394 -10.14 -27.40 10.73
CA PRO A 394 -10.12 -28.02 12.06
C PRO A 394 -9.13 -27.36 13.03
N ILE A 395 -7.91 -27.07 12.55
CA ILE A 395 -6.87 -26.40 13.35
C ILE A 395 -7.35 -25.01 13.76
N ARG A 396 -7.92 -24.25 12.80
CA ARG A 396 -8.47 -22.92 13.08
C ARG A 396 -9.60 -22.98 14.09
N ILE A 397 -10.53 -23.94 13.99
CA ILE A 397 -11.61 -24.07 14.99
C ILE A 397 -11.02 -24.21 16.38
N VAL A 398 -10.06 -25.12 16.58
CA VAL A 398 -9.45 -25.32 17.91
C VAL A 398 -8.78 -24.04 18.39
N VAL A 399 -7.96 -23.40 17.55
CA VAL A 399 -7.30 -22.13 17.92
C VAL A 399 -8.34 -21.05 18.25
N VAL A 400 -9.43 -20.93 17.48
CA VAL A 400 -10.50 -19.97 17.73
C VAL A 400 -11.22 -20.26 19.03
N VAL A 401 -11.58 -21.51 19.32
CA VAL A 401 -12.20 -21.90 20.60
C VAL A 401 -11.29 -21.53 21.77
N LEU A 402 -9.99 -21.79 21.64
CA LEU A 402 -9.00 -21.47 22.68
C LEU A 402 -8.74 -19.96 22.83
N MET A 403 -8.80 -19.21 21.73
CA MET A 403 -8.60 -17.76 21.71
C MET A 403 -9.88 -16.98 22.01
N PHE A 404 -11.06 -17.59 21.90
CA PHE A 404 -12.34 -16.89 22.01
C PHE A 404 -12.46 -16.09 23.33
N PRO A 405 -12.14 -16.66 24.52
CA PRO A 405 -12.19 -15.90 25.76
C PRO A 405 -11.25 -14.69 25.76
N VAL A 406 -10.06 -14.86 25.18
CA VAL A 406 -9.03 -13.83 25.08
C VAL A 406 -9.49 -12.70 24.16
N LEU A 407 -10.02 -13.04 22.99
CA LEU A 407 -10.54 -12.07 22.03
C LEU A 407 -11.77 -11.34 22.57
N PHE A 408 -12.65 -12.06 23.26
CA PHE A 408 -13.82 -11.49 23.90
C PHE A 408 -13.43 -10.47 24.98
N ILE A 409 -12.50 -10.82 25.88
CA ILE A 409 -11.98 -9.88 26.89
C ILE A 409 -11.36 -8.65 26.24
N ARG A 410 -10.63 -8.80 25.12
CA ARG A 410 -10.01 -7.64 24.44
C ARG A 410 -11.01 -6.65 23.83
N GLN A 411 -12.23 -7.07 23.56
CA GLN A 411 -13.27 -6.21 22.96
C GLN A 411 -14.09 -5.46 24.01
N LEU A 412 -14.02 -5.84 25.29
CA LEU A 412 -14.78 -5.19 26.34
C LEU A 412 -14.15 -3.84 26.74
N PRO A 413 -14.92 -2.91 27.35
CA PRO A 413 -14.38 -1.68 27.91
C PRO A 413 -13.36 -1.96 29.03
N PRO A 414 -12.38 -1.08 29.30
CA PRO A 414 -11.28 -1.36 30.22
C PRO A 414 -11.69 -1.83 31.63
N LEU A 415 -12.74 -1.23 32.21
CA LEU A 415 -13.27 -1.63 33.52
C LEU A 415 -13.92 -3.02 33.48
N VAL A 416 -14.61 -3.34 32.38
CA VAL A 416 -15.24 -4.63 32.16
C VAL A 416 -14.19 -5.70 31.84
N ASN A 417 -13.05 -5.35 31.24
CA ASN A 417 -11.94 -6.29 31.01
C ASN A 417 -11.42 -6.90 32.31
N ILE A 418 -11.29 -6.07 33.35
CA ILE A 418 -10.83 -6.54 34.66
C ILE A 418 -11.83 -7.54 35.25
N LEU A 419 -13.12 -7.22 35.17
CA LEU A 419 -14.17 -8.11 35.65
C LEU A 419 -14.24 -9.40 34.81
N GLY A 420 -14.13 -9.29 33.48
CA GLY A 420 -14.08 -10.40 32.54
C GLY A 420 -12.88 -11.31 32.77
N MET A 421 -11.71 -10.75 33.12
CA MET A 421 -10.51 -11.51 33.49
C MET A 421 -10.68 -12.35 34.76
N ILE A 422 -11.69 -12.08 35.59
CA ILE A 422 -11.95 -12.82 36.83
C ILE A 422 -13.14 -13.77 36.64
N LEU A 423 -14.28 -13.26 36.19
CA LEU A 423 -15.53 -14.02 36.10
C LEU A 423 -15.53 -15.04 34.97
N LEU A 424 -14.94 -14.69 33.83
CA LEU A 424 -15.02 -15.52 32.62
C LEU A 424 -14.17 -16.80 32.77
N PRO A 425 -12.94 -16.77 33.33
CA PRO A 425 -12.27 -18.00 33.71
C PRO A 425 -13.03 -18.83 34.74
N MET A 426 -13.73 -18.22 35.70
CA MET A 426 -14.50 -18.95 36.71
C MET A 426 -15.64 -19.74 36.06
N LEU A 427 -16.38 -19.10 35.16
CA LEU A 427 -17.44 -19.74 34.38
C LEU A 427 -16.89 -20.84 33.46
N TYR A 428 -15.77 -20.60 32.78
CA TYR A 428 -15.10 -21.61 31.97
C TYR A 428 -14.57 -22.78 32.82
N GLY A 429 -14.04 -22.52 34.02
CA GLY A 429 -13.57 -23.54 34.95
C GLY A 429 -14.66 -24.54 35.31
N ILE A 430 -15.86 -24.04 35.64
CA ILE A 430 -17.03 -24.89 35.94
C ILE A 430 -17.39 -25.77 34.74
N ILE A 431 -17.42 -25.19 33.53
CA ILE A 431 -17.82 -25.94 32.33
C ILE A 431 -16.73 -26.93 31.91
N ILE A 432 -15.46 -26.56 32.00
CA ILE A 432 -14.33 -27.45 31.69
C ILE A 432 -14.24 -28.58 32.71
N GLU A 433 -14.48 -28.33 34.01
CA GLU A 433 -14.58 -29.39 35.01
C GLU A 433 -15.61 -30.45 34.59
N MET A 434 -16.79 -30.02 34.13
CA MET A 434 -17.87 -30.90 33.68
C MET A 434 -17.55 -31.68 32.39
N VAL A 435 -16.72 -31.10 31.51
CA VAL A 435 -16.48 -31.61 30.15
C VAL A 435 -15.15 -32.37 30.04
N TYR A 436 -14.16 -32.07 30.88
CA TYR A 436 -12.80 -32.57 30.72
C TYR A 436 -12.26 -33.29 31.95
N PHE A 437 -12.60 -32.85 33.17
CA PHE A 437 -12.05 -33.46 34.38
C PHE A 437 -12.83 -34.71 34.80
N ILE A 438 -12.12 -35.83 34.93
CA ILE A 438 -12.71 -37.09 35.41
C ILE A 438 -12.38 -37.22 36.90
N LYS A 439 -13.41 -37.20 37.74
CA LYS A 439 -13.31 -37.39 39.20
C LYS A 439 -12.86 -38.80 39.58
#